data_AF-A0A4Q3VT70-F1
#
_entry.id   AF-A0A4Q3VT70-F1
#
_cell.length_a   1.000
_cell.length_b   1.000
_cell.length_c   1.000
_cell.angle_alpha   90.00
_cell.angle_beta   90.00
_cell.angle_gamma   90.00
#
_symmetry.space_group_name_H-M   'P 1'
#
loop_
_entity.id
_entity.type
_entity.pdbx_description
1 polymer ?
#
loop_
_entity_poly.entity_id
_entity_poly.type
_entity_poly.pdbx_seq_one_letter_code
_entity_poly.pdbx_strand_id
1 'polypeptide(L)'
;KVEGVVDGWVEQVKAGALLTLSWHWNAPTGLIDTKTPEKDLSWYRGFYTEATTFDLEAALREGPGGANYKLLLRDIDAIAAPLKRLQAAGVPVLWRPLHEAEGKWFWWGAKGPGPCLELWRLLRKRLIVHHQLHNLIWVWNSIDPEWYPGDGSVDIVTVDKYPSDRSDPLARIWEDLLTRFDGKKMLAVAEFPGPVDVPRAFRFGARWAYFVSWTGTLGPRGTGRESVQRIYRSPLTKNVK
;
A
#
# COMPACT_ATOMS: atom_id res chain seq x y z
N LYS A 1 -11.81 3.26 18.16
CA LYS A 1 -12.40 1.90 18.20
C LYS A 1 -12.37 1.32 16.79
N VAL A 2 -11.54 0.31 16.53
CA VAL A 2 -11.39 -0.32 15.20
C VAL A 2 -12.69 -1.03 14.76
N GLU A 3 -13.54 -1.41 15.71
CA GLU A 3 -14.77 -2.17 15.45
C GLU A 3 -15.74 -1.46 14.50
N GLY A 4 -16.03 -0.18 14.72
CA GLY A 4 -16.95 0.58 13.84
C GLY A 4 -16.37 0.85 12.45
N VAL A 5 -15.05 0.74 12.29
CA VAL A 5 -14.39 0.98 11.00
C VAL A 5 -14.55 -0.23 10.07
N VAL A 6 -14.39 -1.45 10.61
CA VAL A 6 -14.56 -2.69 9.82
C VAL A 6 -15.99 -2.82 9.31
N ASP A 7 -16.98 -2.55 10.17
CA ASP A 7 -18.39 -2.65 9.78
C ASP A 7 -18.73 -1.61 8.70
N GLY A 8 -18.18 -0.40 8.80
CA GLY A 8 -18.28 0.61 7.75
C GLY A 8 -17.70 0.15 6.41
N TRP A 9 -16.55 -0.53 6.41
CA TRP A 9 -15.98 -1.09 5.18
C TRP A 9 -16.85 -2.19 4.57
N VAL A 10 -17.44 -3.06 5.41
CA VAL A 10 -18.36 -4.12 4.95
C VAL A 10 -19.57 -3.52 4.25
N GLU A 11 -20.18 -2.48 4.82
CA GLU A 11 -21.33 -1.82 4.19
C GLU A 11 -20.98 -1.14 2.86
N GLN A 12 -19.81 -0.53 2.75
CA GLN A 12 -19.34 0.04 1.48
C GLN A 12 -19.16 -1.04 0.42
N VAL A 13 -18.58 -2.19 0.77
CA VAL A 13 -18.39 -3.30 -0.18
C VAL A 13 -19.73 -3.92 -0.58
N LYS A 14 -20.69 -4.06 0.35
CA LYS A 14 -22.07 -4.48 0.02
C LYS A 14 -22.77 -3.51 -0.93
N ALA A 15 -22.46 -2.22 -0.84
CA ALA A 15 -22.94 -1.19 -1.77
C ALA A 15 -22.20 -1.20 -3.13
N GLY A 16 -21.25 -2.12 -3.34
CA GLY A 16 -20.55 -2.30 -4.62
C GLY A 16 -19.18 -1.63 -4.69
N ALA A 17 -18.64 -1.11 -3.57
CA ALA A 17 -17.28 -0.62 -3.52
C ALA A 17 -16.25 -1.76 -3.55
N LEU A 18 -15.05 -1.46 -4.04
CA LEU A 18 -13.86 -2.29 -3.85
C LEU A 18 -13.06 -1.76 -2.66
N LEU A 19 -12.57 -2.65 -1.80
CA LEU A 19 -11.80 -2.28 -0.62
C LEU A 19 -10.30 -2.49 -0.87
N THR A 20 -9.52 -1.42 -0.73
CA THR A 20 -8.06 -1.47 -0.66
C THR A 20 -7.59 -0.98 0.70
N LEU A 21 -6.62 -1.67 1.29
CA LEU A 21 -6.05 -1.34 2.60
C LEU A 21 -4.53 -1.29 2.49
N SER A 22 -3.97 -0.19 2.99
CA SER A 22 -2.52 -0.02 3.19
C SER A 22 -2.23 0.10 4.68
N TRP A 23 -1.01 -0.22 5.10
CA TRP A 23 -0.62 -0.22 6.50
C TRP A 23 0.64 0.60 6.73
N HIS A 24 0.44 1.82 7.25
CA HIS A 24 1.52 2.59 7.85
C HIS A 24 1.91 1.94 9.18
N TRP A 25 2.75 0.90 9.10
CA TRP A 25 3.14 0.10 10.24
C TRP A 25 4.12 0.88 11.11
N ASN A 26 3.66 1.42 12.25
CA ASN A 26 4.58 1.97 13.24
C ASN A 26 5.53 0.88 13.73
N ALA A 27 6.83 1.17 13.80
CA ALA A 27 7.81 0.19 14.26
C ALA A 27 7.40 -0.38 15.63
N PRO A 28 7.55 -1.71 15.84
CA PRO A 28 7.03 -2.38 17.03
C PRO A 28 7.69 -1.91 18.34
N THR A 29 8.89 -1.35 18.25
CA THR A 29 9.72 -0.83 19.34
C THR A 29 10.71 0.22 18.79
N GLY A 30 11.54 0.81 19.64
CA GLY A 30 12.57 1.76 19.24
C GLY A 30 12.01 3.06 18.69
N LEU A 31 10.80 3.47 19.09
CA LEU A 31 10.24 4.77 18.70
C LEU A 31 11.05 5.88 19.37
N ILE A 32 11.42 6.91 18.60
CA ILE A 32 12.13 8.07 19.14
C ILE A 32 11.20 8.89 20.04
N ASP A 33 9.97 9.10 19.58
CA ASP A 33 8.88 9.80 20.30
C ASP A 33 9.30 11.15 20.90
N THR A 34 9.91 11.99 20.07
CA THR A 34 10.27 13.36 20.44
C THR A 34 9.68 14.38 19.47
N LYS A 35 9.44 15.60 19.96
CA LYS A 35 8.95 16.70 19.14
C LYS A 35 9.64 18.00 19.52
N THR A 36 10.33 18.61 18.57
CA THR A 36 10.93 19.95 18.67
C THR A 36 10.27 20.90 17.66
N PRO A 37 10.51 22.23 17.75
CA PRO A 37 10.03 23.16 16.74
C PRO A 37 10.53 22.86 15.32
N GLU A 38 11.72 22.26 15.19
CA GLU A 38 12.38 21.97 13.92
C GLU A 38 12.00 20.59 13.36
N LYS A 39 11.65 19.63 14.24
CA LYS A 39 11.42 18.24 13.84
C LYS A 39 10.39 17.53 14.70
N ASP A 40 9.42 16.90 14.04
CA ASP A 40 8.43 16.02 14.66
C ASP A 40 8.81 14.55 14.44
N LEU A 41 9.18 13.85 15.50
CA LEU A 41 9.49 12.41 15.55
C LEU A 41 8.57 11.69 16.55
N SER A 42 7.39 12.25 16.80
CA SER A 42 6.40 11.67 17.73
C SER A 42 6.03 10.24 17.34
N TRP A 43 5.58 9.44 18.31
CA TRP A 43 5.26 8.02 18.12
C TRP A 43 4.32 7.73 16.93
N TYR A 44 3.39 8.63 16.60
CA TYR A 44 2.46 8.46 15.47
C TYR A 44 3.14 8.58 14.10
N ARG A 45 4.43 8.93 14.06
CA ARG A 45 5.29 8.94 12.87
C ARG A 45 6.23 7.73 12.81
N GLY A 46 6.10 6.79 13.75
CA GLY A 46 7.00 5.63 13.93
C GLY A 46 7.11 4.67 12.74
N PHE A 47 6.31 4.84 11.68
CA PHE A 47 6.48 4.15 10.41
C PHE A 47 7.65 4.71 9.59
N TYR A 48 8.03 5.99 9.79
CA TYR A 48 9.19 6.57 9.13
C TYR A 48 10.49 6.07 9.73
N THR A 49 11.46 5.78 8.87
CA THR A 49 12.84 5.41 9.22
C THR A 49 13.47 6.42 10.17
N GLU A 50 13.22 7.72 9.97
CA GLU A 50 13.80 8.76 10.81
C GLU A 50 13.19 8.86 12.23
N ALA A 51 12.05 8.22 12.48
CA ALA A 51 11.31 8.29 13.75
C ALA A 51 11.48 7.03 14.61
N THR A 52 12.34 6.10 14.19
CA THR A 52 12.61 4.86 14.91
C THR A 52 14.06 4.42 14.79
N THR A 53 14.57 3.74 15.81
CA THR A 53 15.84 3.01 15.81
C THR A 53 15.67 1.53 15.49
N PHE A 54 14.46 1.08 15.17
CA PHE A 54 14.18 -0.31 14.87
C PHE A 54 14.95 -0.81 13.64
N ASP A 55 15.71 -1.89 13.82
CA ASP A 55 16.50 -2.51 12.76
C ASP A 55 15.83 -3.82 12.30
N LEU A 56 15.16 -3.78 11.15
CA LEU A 56 14.49 -4.94 10.57
C LEU A 56 15.46 -6.10 10.29
N GLU A 57 16.66 -5.81 9.79
CA GLU A 57 17.61 -6.88 9.46
C GLU A 57 18.08 -7.59 10.74
N ALA A 58 18.38 -6.83 11.79
CA ALA A 58 18.71 -7.42 13.09
C ALA A 58 17.54 -8.23 13.67
N ALA A 59 16.32 -7.69 13.62
CA ALA A 59 15.13 -8.38 14.11
C ALA A 59 14.87 -9.70 13.37
N LEU A 60 15.01 -9.73 12.04
CA LEU A 60 14.89 -10.95 11.24
C LEU A 60 15.98 -11.97 11.59
N ARG A 61 17.22 -11.52 11.79
CA ARG A 61 18.36 -12.37 12.16
C ARG A 61 18.19 -13.05 13.52
N GLU A 62 17.49 -12.42 14.47
CA GLU A 62 17.16 -13.07 15.75
C GLU A 62 16.25 -14.31 15.57
N GLY A 63 15.46 -14.36 14.49
CA GLY A 63 14.52 -15.43 14.19
C GLY A 63 13.38 -15.57 15.22
N PRO A 64 12.54 -16.62 15.13
CA PRO A 64 11.33 -16.77 15.96
C PRO A 64 11.53 -16.77 17.48
N GLY A 65 12.74 -17.06 17.96
CA GLY A 65 13.10 -16.98 19.38
C GLY A 65 13.38 -15.56 19.88
N GLY A 66 13.75 -14.66 18.96
CA GLY A 66 14.13 -13.28 19.19
C GLY A 66 13.04 -12.40 19.77
N ALA A 67 13.43 -11.44 20.60
CA ALA A 67 12.49 -10.50 21.19
C ALA A 67 11.89 -9.58 20.12
N ASN A 68 12.72 -9.02 19.23
CA ASN A 68 12.25 -8.09 18.19
C ASN A 68 11.44 -8.81 17.11
N TYR A 69 11.83 -10.04 16.75
CA TYR A 69 11.06 -10.87 15.83
C TYR A 69 9.66 -11.19 16.37
N LYS A 70 9.56 -11.52 17.67
CA LYS A 70 8.25 -11.76 18.32
C LYS A 70 7.36 -10.52 18.29
N LEU A 71 7.94 -9.31 18.35
CA LEU A 71 7.16 -8.08 18.20
C LEU A 71 6.66 -7.88 16.76
N LEU A 72 7.44 -8.24 15.74
CA LEU A 72 6.95 -8.27 14.36
C LEU A 72 5.74 -9.22 14.23
N LEU A 73 5.86 -10.44 14.79
CA LEU A 73 4.74 -11.39 14.79
C LEU A 73 3.52 -10.87 15.54
N ARG A 74 3.70 -10.25 16.71
CA ARG A 74 2.62 -9.63 17.49
C ARG A 74 1.80 -8.66 16.63
N ASP A 75 2.48 -7.77 15.90
CA ASP A 75 1.80 -6.76 15.10
C ASP A 75 1.10 -7.37 13.87
N ILE A 76 1.71 -8.37 13.24
CA ILE A 76 1.09 -9.13 12.14
C ILE A 76 -0.16 -9.88 12.64
N ASP A 77 -0.10 -10.47 13.84
CA ASP A 77 -1.22 -11.17 14.45
C ASP A 77 -2.35 -10.18 14.81
N ALA A 78 -2.00 -8.97 15.25
CA ALA A 78 -2.96 -7.91 15.54
C ALA A 78 -3.67 -7.41 14.29
N ILE A 79 -2.97 -7.22 13.16
CA ILE A 79 -3.61 -6.81 11.90
C ILE A 79 -4.41 -7.95 11.26
N ALA A 80 -4.07 -9.21 11.53
CA ALA A 80 -4.85 -10.36 11.08
C ALA A 80 -6.27 -10.37 11.65
N ALA A 81 -6.50 -9.84 12.86
CA ALA A 81 -7.82 -9.83 13.50
C ALA A 81 -8.90 -9.08 12.69
N PRO A 82 -8.73 -7.79 12.29
CA PRO A 82 -9.69 -7.12 11.42
C PRO A 82 -9.78 -7.76 10.02
N LEU A 83 -8.67 -8.27 9.46
CA LEU A 83 -8.70 -8.97 8.17
C LEU A 83 -9.56 -10.25 8.22
N LYS A 84 -9.52 -10.99 9.34
CA LYS A 84 -10.37 -12.17 9.57
C LYS A 84 -11.85 -11.81 9.65
N ARG A 85 -12.18 -10.65 10.24
CA ARG A 85 -13.56 -10.16 10.26
C ARG A 85 -14.06 -9.85 8.85
N LEU A 86 -13.23 -9.21 8.03
CA LEU A 86 -13.56 -8.96 6.62
C LEU A 86 -13.75 -10.28 5.86
N GLN A 87 -12.88 -11.28 6.09
CA GLN A 87 -13.04 -12.62 5.52
C GLN A 87 -14.36 -13.27 5.93
N ALA A 88 -14.71 -13.23 7.22
CA ALA A 88 -15.96 -13.79 7.74
C ALA A 88 -17.20 -13.11 7.13
N ALA A 89 -17.08 -11.83 6.75
CA ALA A 89 -18.12 -11.08 6.04
C ALA A 89 -18.11 -11.27 4.52
N GLY A 90 -17.23 -12.13 3.98
CA GLY A 90 -17.11 -12.36 2.53
C GLY A 90 -16.49 -11.19 1.76
N VAL A 91 -15.75 -10.30 2.43
CA VAL A 91 -15.15 -9.11 1.80
C VAL A 91 -13.75 -9.43 1.28
N PRO A 92 -13.51 -9.37 -0.05
CA PRO A 92 -12.17 -9.40 -0.61
C PRO A 92 -11.45 -8.06 -0.36
N VAL A 93 -10.14 -8.12 -0.15
CA VAL A 93 -9.31 -6.95 0.18
C VAL A 93 -8.12 -6.86 -0.77
N LEU A 94 -7.96 -5.73 -1.46
CA LEU A 94 -6.69 -5.36 -2.08
C LEU A 94 -5.71 -4.97 -0.95
N TRP A 95 -4.89 -5.92 -0.51
CA TRP A 95 -3.98 -5.77 0.61
C TRP A 95 -2.62 -5.29 0.14
N ARG A 96 -2.26 -4.05 0.49
CA ARG A 96 -1.03 -3.37 0.08
C ARG A 96 -0.13 -3.05 1.28
N PRO A 97 0.48 -4.06 1.93
CA PRO A 97 1.41 -3.84 3.03
C PRO A 97 2.80 -3.44 2.49
N LEU A 98 3.64 -2.88 3.36
CA LEU A 98 5.05 -2.57 3.07
C LEU A 98 5.21 -1.68 1.81
N HIS A 99 4.29 -0.74 1.61
CA HIS A 99 4.28 0.14 0.43
C HIS A 99 5.51 1.07 0.39
N GLU A 100 5.86 1.54 -0.80
CA GLU A 100 6.97 2.47 -1.06
C GLU A 100 8.34 2.03 -0.49
N ALA A 101 8.56 0.73 -0.35
CA ALA A 101 9.76 0.19 0.29
C ALA A 101 11.06 0.68 -0.37
N GLU A 102 11.09 0.77 -1.71
CA GLU A 102 12.25 1.24 -2.49
C GLU A 102 12.70 2.66 -2.12
N GLY A 103 11.78 3.48 -1.59
CA GLY A 103 12.05 4.84 -1.13
C GLY A 103 12.86 4.93 0.16
N LYS A 104 12.90 3.84 0.95
CA LYS A 104 13.65 3.71 2.22
C LYS A 104 13.24 4.69 3.33
N TRP A 105 12.25 5.55 3.11
CA TRP A 105 11.74 6.46 4.13
C TRP A 105 10.85 5.77 5.16
N PHE A 106 10.35 4.57 4.88
CA PHE A 106 9.71 3.71 5.88
C PHE A 106 10.67 2.64 6.39
N TRP A 107 10.55 2.27 7.68
CA TRP A 107 11.54 1.40 8.33
C TRP A 107 11.67 0.03 7.67
N TRP A 108 10.60 -0.48 7.03
CA TRP A 108 10.61 -1.76 6.33
C TRP A 108 11.45 -1.75 5.05
N GLY A 109 11.78 -0.57 4.50
CA GLY A 109 12.69 -0.39 3.37
C GLY A 109 14.09 0.10 3.76
N ALA A 110 14.31 0.50 5.02
CA ALA A 110 15.54 1.18 5.44
C ALA A 110 16.82 0.36 5.22
N LYS A 111 16.74 -0.97 5.25
CA LYS A 111 17.87 -1.90 5.13
C LYS A 111 18.00 -2.52 3.74
N GLY A 112 17.34 -1.94 2.74
CA GLY A 112 17.39 -2.42 1.35
C GLY A 112 16.44 -3.58 1.06
N PRO A 113 16.49 -4.12 -0.18
CA PRO A 113 15.50 -5.07 -0.66
C PRO A 113 15.50 -6.40 0.08
N GLY A 114 16.67 -6.94 0.46
CA GLY A 114 16.79 -8.25 1.10
C GLY A 114 15.89 -8.42 2.34
N PRO A 115 16.09 -7.60 3.40
CA PRO A 115 15.25 -7.63 4.60
C PRO A 115 13.78 -7.34 4.33
N CYS A 116 13.48 -6.40 3.41
CA CYS A 116 12.10 -6.09 3.03
C CYS A 116 11.39 -7.30 2.41
N LEU A 117 12.05 -7.99 1.48
CA LEU A 117 11.53 -9.18 0.81
C LEU A 117 11.39 -10.36 1.78
N GLU A 118 12.28 -10.49 2.76
CA GLU A 118 12.11 -11.47 3.84
C GLU A 118 10.89 -11.16 4.72
N LEU A 119 10.68 -9.90 5.09
CA LEU A 119 9.49 -9.47 5.82
C LEU A 119 8.20 -9.70 5.01
N TRP A 120 8.21 -9.47 3.70
CA TRP A 120 7.08 -9.79 2.82
C TRP A 120 6.72 -11.28 2.88
N ARG A 121 7.73 -12.17 2.79
CA ARG A 121 7.52 -13.63 2.91
C ARG A 121 6.99 -14.02 4.28
N LEU A 122 7.52 -13.41 5.35
CA LEU A 122 7.04 -13.63 6.72
C LEU A 122 5.56 -13.23 6.86
N LEU A 123 5.22 -12.02 6.43
CA LEU A 123 3.86 -11.47 6.50
C LEU A 123 2.88 -12.35 5.70
N ARG A 124 3.26 -12.75 4.47
CA ARG A 124 2.48 -13.73 3.68
C ARG A 124 2.29 -15.06 4.39
N LYS A 125 3.37 -15.68 4.86
CA LYS A 125 3.30 -16.98 5.54
C LYS A 125 2.42 -16.90 6.79
N ARG A 126 2.58 -15.84 7.59
CA ARG A 126 1.80 -15.65 8.82
C ARG A 126 0.31 -15.41 8.51
N LEU A 127 -0.03 -14.51 7.58
CA LEU A 127 -1.43 -14.23 7.25
C LEU A 127 -2.12 -15.41 6.54
N ILE A 128 -1.47 -16.03 5.54
CA ILE A 128 -2.07 -17.09 4.74
C ILE A 128 -2.05 -18.42 5.48
N VAL A 129 -0.88 -18.87 5.95
CA VAL A 129 -0.71 -20.23 6.50
C VAL A 129 -1.10 -20.28 7.97
N HIS A 130 -0.67 -19.32 8.78
CA HIS A 130 -0.99 -19.36 10.21
C HIS A 130 -2.41 -18.84 10.51
N HIS A 131 -2.80 -17.71 9.90
CA HIS A 131 -4.13 -17.13 10.13
C HIS A 131 -5.22 -17.61 9.16
N GLN A 132 -4.89 -18.37 8.12
CA GLN A 132 -5.86 -18.89 7.14
C GLN A 132 -6.67 -17.77 6.47
N LEU A 133 -6.00 -16.67 6.12
CA LEU A 133 -6.58 -15.57 5.36
C LEU A 133 -6.40 -15.83 3.86
N HIS A 134 -7.53 -15.97 3.17
CA HIS A 134 -7.66 -16.28 1.75
C HIS A 134 -8.47 -15.21 0.99
N ASN A 135 -8.97 -14.18 1.68
CA ASN A 135 -9.67 -13.04 1.09
C ASN A 135 -8.74 -11.88 0.66
N LEU A 136 -7.41 -12.09 0.70
CA LEU A 136 -6.42 -11.05 0.41
C LEU A 136 -5.89 -11.18 -1.01
N ILE A 137 -5.99 -10.10 -1.78
CA ILE A 137 -5.33 -9.89 -3.08
C ILE A 137 -4.09 -9.04 -2.80
N TRP A 138 -2.91 -9.57 -3.07
CA TRP A 138 -1.63 -9.00 -2.66
C TRP A 138 -1.12 -7.97 -3.64
N VAL A 139 -0.97 -6.74 -3.16
CA VAL A 139 -0.60 -5.58 -3.96
C VAL A 139 0.81 -5.16 -3.60
N TRP A 140 1.74 -5.23 -4.56
CA TRP A 140 3.12 -4.77 -4.39
C TRP A 140 3.31 -3.36 -4.93
N ASN A 141 4.10 -2.54 -4.24
CA ASN A 141 4.27 -1.12 -4.57
C ASN A 141 5.74 -0.72 -4.69
N SER A 142 6.33 -1.06 -5.83
CA SER A 142 7.68 -0.65 -6.23
C SER A 142 7.88 -0.96 -7.71
N ILE A 143 8.62 -0.10 -8.41
CA ILE A 143 8.96 -0.28 -9.82
C ILE A 143 10.38 -0.81 -10.00
N ASP A 144 11.20 -0.84 -8.95
CA ASP A 144 12.55 -1.39 -8.98
C ASP A 144 12.51 -2.95 -8.99
N PRO A 145 13.14 -3.61 -9.99
CA PRO A 145 13.25 -5.06 -10.03
C PRO A 145 13.91 -5.70 -8.80
N GLU A 146 14.87 -5.04 -8.16
CA GLU A 146 15.57 -5.61 -6.99
C GLU A 146 14.64 -5.79 -5.78
N TRP A 147 13.55 -5.02 -5.75
CA TRP A 147 12.57 -5.03 -4.67
C TRP A 147 11.39 -5.95 -4.97
N TYR A 148 11.33 -6.61 -6.12
CA TYR A 148 10.17 -7.41 -6.49
C TYR A 148 10.12 -8.76 -5.76
N PRO A 149 9.04 -9.09 -5.01
CA PRO A 149 8.97 -10.34 -4.25
C PRO A 149 8.84 -11.62 -5.08
N GLY A 150 8.52 -11.48 -6.38
CA GLY A 150 8.37 -12.59 -7.33
C GLY A 150 6.91 -12.91 -7.66
N ASP A 151 6.70 -13.41 -8.88
CA ASP A 151 5.38 -13.59 -9.51
C ASP A 151 4.43 -14.46 -8.70
N GLY A 152 4.93 -15.46 -7.97
CA GLY A 152 4.10 -16.37 -7.15
C GLY A 152 3.57 -15.75 -5.85
N SER A 153 3.94 -14.51 -5.55
CA SER A 153 3.63 -13.86 -4.27
C SER A 153 3.01 -12.47 -4.39
N VAL A 154 2.66 -12.04 -5.60
CA VAL A 154 2.07 -10.73 -5.89
C VAL A 154 0.95 -10.91 -6.91
N ASP A 155 -0.20 -10.28 -6.68
CA ASP A 155 -1.35 -10.32 -7.58
C ASP A 155 -1.45 -9.05 -8.44
N ILE A 156 -1.15 -7.89 -7.86
CA ILE A 156 -1.21 -6.57 -8.53
C ILE A 156 0.09 -5.81 -8.24
N VAL A 157 0.61 -5.10 -9.24
CA VAL A 157 1.74 -4.17 -9.09
C VAL A 157 1.22 -2.75 -9.18
N THR A 158 1.64 -1.89 -8.26
CA THR A 158 1.20 -0.50 -8.21
C THR A 158 2.34 0.48 -8.09
N VAL A 159 2.02 1.73 -8.38
CA VAL A 159 2.90 2.87 -8.15
C VAL A 159 2.20 3.92 -7.31
N ASP A 160 3.01 4.62 -6.53
CA ASP A 160 2.63 5.81 -5.80
C ASP A 160 3.40 6.97 -6.44
N LYS A 161 2.68 7.97 -6.96
CA LYS A 161 3.30 9.07 -7.70
C LYS A 161 2.62 10.39 -7.39
N TYR A 162 3.44 11.37 -7.04
CA TYR A 162 3.04 12.74 -6.75
C TYR A 162 3.72 13.72 -7.73
N PRO A 163 3.37 13.68 -9.03
CA PRO A 163 3.97 14.56 -10.03
C PRO A 163 3.59 16.03 -9.78
N SER A 164 4.44 16.95 -10.21
CA SER A 164 4.15 18.39 -10.21
C SER A 164 2.99 18.72 -11.16
N ASP A 165 2.99 18.11 -12.36
CA ASP A 165 1.84 18.09 -13.26
C ASP A 165 0.86 16.99 -12.83
N ARG A 166 -0.21 17.38 -12.14
CA ARG A 166 -1.29 16.48 -11.70
C ARG A 166 -2.11 15.87 -12.85
N SER A 167 -1.86 16.28 -14.10
CA SER A 167 -2.46 15.69 -15.31
C SER A 167 -1.53 14.70 -16.01
N ASP A 168 -0.35 14.42 -15.46
CA ASP A 168 0.57 13.43 -16.01
C ASP A 168 -0.11 12.04 -16.07
N PRO A 169 -0.22 11.42 -17.26
CA PRO A 169 -0.80 10.09 -17.41
C PRO A 169 0.05 8.96 -16.84
N LEU A 170 1.30 9.25 -16.45
CA LEU A 170 2.34 8.29 -16.05
C LEU A 170 2.65 7.27 -17.16
N ALA A 171 2.55 7.67 -18.43
CA ALA A 171 2.66 6.79 -19.60
C ALA A 171 4.01 6.05 -19.68
N ARG A 172 5.12 6.74 -19.38
CA ARG A 172 6.45 6.12 -19.37
C ARG A 172 6.57 5.03 -18.29
N ILE A 173 6.04 5.30 -17.09
CA ILE A 173 6.02 4.32 -15.98
C ILE A 173 5.13 3.14 -16.34
N TRP A 174 3.98 3.40 -16.99
CA TRP A 174 3.12 2.35 -17.52
C TRP A 174 3.89 1.44 -18.48
N GLU A 175 4.61 1.99 -19.46
CA GLU A 175 5.39 1.21 -20.43
C GLU A 175 6.49 0.36 -19.77
N ASP A 176 7.20 0.92 -18.78
CA ASP A 176 8.23 0.19 -18.03
C ASP A 176 7.63 -1.01 -17.26
N LEU A 177 6.49 -0.81 -16.62
CA LEU A 177 5.79 -1.87 -15.90
C LEU A 177 5.21 -2.90 -16.88
N LEU A 178 4.63 -2.45 -17.99
CA LEU A 178 4.06 -3.33 -18.99
C LEU A 178 5.13 -4.24 -19.58
N THR A 179 6.32 -3.71 -19.92
CA THR A 179 7.45 -4.51 -20.42
C THR A 179 7.81 -5.69 -19.51
N ARG A 180 7.58 -5.56 -18.20
CA ARG A 180 7.92 -6.57 -17.19
C ARG A 180 6.77 -7.51 -16.85
N PHE A 181 5.54 -6.98 -16.86
CA PHE A 181 4.37 -7.63 -16.28
C PHE A 181 3.22 -7.85 -17.26
N ASP A 182 3.41 -7.58 -18.55
CA ASP A 182 2.40 -7.81 -19.57
C ASP A 182 1.92 -9.27 -19.56
N GLY A 183 0.59 -9.44 -19.57
CA GLY A 183 -0.07 -10.74 -19.42
C GLY A 183 0.12 -11.44 -18.06
N LYS A 184 0.87 -10.86 -17.11
CA LYS A 184 1.21 -11.50 -15.82
C LYS A 184 0.55 -10.85 -14.61
N LYS A 185 0.52 -9.51 -14.55
CA LYS A 185 -0.01 -8.74 -13.41
C LYS A 185 -0.87 -7.58 -13.86
N MET A 186 -1.89 -7.27 -13.08
CA MET A 186 -2.59 -5.99 -13.23
C MET A 186 -1.70 -4.86 -12.70
N LEU A 187 -1.79 -3.71 -13.37
CA LEU A 187 -1.01 -2.51 -13.06
C LEU A 187 -1.94 -1.38 -12.63
N ALA A 188 -1.67 -0.73 -11.51
CA ALA A 188 -2.53 0.33 -10.98
C ALA A 188 -1.76 1.47 -10.29
N VAL A 189 -2.46 2.58 -10.00
CA VAL A 189 -1.90 3.72 -9.27
C VAL A 189 -2.50 3.71 -7.86
N ALA A 190 -1.71 3.33 -6.86
CA ALA A 190 -2.23 3.18 -5.50
C ALA A 190 -2.21 4.47 -4.69
N GLU A 191 -1.44 5.48 -5.11
CA GLU A 191 -1.52 6.85 -4.58
C GLU A 191 -1.23 7.90 -5.66
N PHE A 192 -2.06 8.95 -5.72
CA PHE A 192 -1.94 10.06 -6.67
C PHE A 192 -2.50 11.37 -6.09
N PRO A 193 -2.01 12.57 -6.49
CA PRO A 193 -2.45 13.86 -5.96
C PRO A 193 -3.78 14.36 -6.55
N GLY A 194 -4.77 13.46 -6.60
CA GLY A 194 -6.08 13.66 -7.21
C GLY A 194 -6.51 12.44 -8.02
N PRO A 195 -7.59 12.54 -8.80
CA PRO A 195 -7.94 11.48 -9.73
C PRO A 195 -6.95 11.47 -10.89
N VAL A 196 -6.51 10.27 -11.30
CA VAL A 196 -5.77 10.12 -12.56
C VAL A 196 -6.68 10.53 -13.71
N ASP A 197 -6.19 11.34 -14.65
CA ASP A 197 -6.97 11.74 -15.83
C ASP A 197 -7.12 10.56 -16.79
N VAL A 198 -8.11 9.69 -16.54
CA VAL A 198 -8.32 8.42 -17.25
C VAL A 198 -8.43 8.62 -18.77
N PRO A 199 -9.23 9.57 -19.32
CA PRO A 199 -9.24 9.84 -20.76
C PRO A 199 -7.87 10.22 -21.33
N ARG A 200 -7.08 11.00 -20.58
CA ARG A 200 -5.73 11.37 -21.01
C ARG A 200 -4.79 10.17 -20.93
N ALA A 201 -4.80 9.42 -19.84
CA ALA A 201 -4.03 8.18 -19.70
C ALA A 201 -4.29 7.22 -20.88
N PHE A 202 -5.56 7.01 -21.23
CA PHE A 202 -5.92 6.15 -22.36
C PHE A 202 -5.35 6.65 -23.70
N ARG A 203 -5.42 7.96 -23.94
CA ARG A 203 -4.87 8.60 -25.14
C ARG A 203 -3.35 8.41 -25.26
N PHE A 204 -2.65 8.37 -24.14
CA PHE A 204 -1.20 8.15 -24.05
C PHE A 204 -0.83 6.68 -23.78
N GLY A 205 -1.73 5.73 -24.06
CA GLY A 205 -1.42 4.30 -23.97
C GLY A 205 -1.50 3.68 -22.57
N ALA A 206 -1.53 4.47 -21.49
CA ALA A 206 -1.66 3.97 -20.12
C ALA A 206 -3.07 3.42 -19.83
N ARG A 207 -3.15 2.22 -19.24
CA ARG A 207 -4.42 1.52 -18.91
C ARG A 207 -4.43 1.06 -17.46
N TRP A 208 -4.23 1.99 -16.53
CA TRP A 208 -4.26 1.72 -15.09
C TRP A 208 -5.58 1.05 -14.66
N ALA A 209 -5.49 -0.09 -13.97
CA ALA A 209 -6.64 -0.90 -13.58
C ALA A 209 -7.52 -0.19 -12.53
N TYR A 210 -6.89 0.54 -11.61
CA TYR A 210 -7.55 1.48 -10.70
C TYR A 210 -6.61 2.63 -10.36
N PHE A 211 -7.17 3.69 -9.78
CA PHE A 211 -6.40 4.76 -9.16
C PHE A 211 -6.97 5.10 -7.78
N VAL A 212 -6.13 5.55 -6.86
CA VAL A 212 -6.57 6.06 -5.55
C VAL A 212 -5.97 7.43 -5.34
N SER A 213 -6.85 8.40 -5.07
CA SER A 213 -6.42 9.75 -4.70
C SER A 213 -6.00 9.77 -3.24
N TRP A 214 -4.85 10.37 -2.94
CA TRP A 214 -4.49 10.64 -1.56
C TRP A 214 -5.46 11.63 -0.92
N THR A 215 -5.39 11.76 0.40
CA THR A 215 -6.26 12.64 1.16
C THR A 215 -5.56 13.96 1.50
N GLY A 216 -6.28 14.87 2.15
CA GLY A 216 -5.67 16.09 2.68
C GLY A 216 -5.15 17.05 1.60
N THR A 217 -4.02 17.71 1.88
CA THR A 217 -3.43 18.76 1.01
C THR A 217 -2.73 18.17 -0.21
N LEU A 218 -2.20 16.96 -0.08
CA LEU A 218 -1.61 16.22 -1.20
C LEU A 218 -2.69 15.59 -2.09
N GLY A 219 -3.92 15.48 -1.61
CA GLY A 219 -5.06 14.93 -2.35
C GLY A 219 -5.69 15.85 -3.41
N PRO A 220 -6.98 15.64 -3.74
CA PRO A 220 -7.65 16.27 -4.89
C PRO A 220 -7.92 17.77 -4.72
N ARG A 221 -7.59 18.38 -3.57
CA ARG A 221 -7.81 19.82 -3.34
C ARG A 221 -7.11 20.72 -4.36
N GLY A 222 -5.98 20.27 -4.92
CA GLY A 222 -5.29 20.97 -6.00
C GLY A 222 -5.75 20.60 -7.41
N THR A 223 -6.75 19.73 -7.57
CA THR A 223 -7.35 19.39 -8.85
C THR A 223 -8.64 20.20 -9.05
N GLY A 224 -8.71 20.98 -10.12
CA GLY A 224 -9.89 21.80 -10.42
C GLY A 224 -11.17 20.98 -10.51
N ARG A 225 -12.27 21.50 -9.96
CA ARG A 225 -13.58 20.81 -9.88
C ARG A 225 -14.06 20.29 -11.23
N GLU A 226 -13.91 21.08 -12.30
CA GLU A 226 -14.31 20.70 -13.65
C GLU A 226 -13.52 19.48 -14.15
N SER A 227 -12.21 19.44 -13.89
CA SER A 227 -11.36 18.29 -14.22
C SER A 227 -11.80 17.05 -13.47
N VAL A 228 -12.06 17.16 -12.16
CA VAL A 228 -12.59 16.04 -11.36
C VAL A 228 -13.90 15.52 -11.96
N GLN A 229 -14.86 16.41 -12.22
CA GLN A 229 -16.15 16.03 -12.79
C GLN A 229 -16.01 15.40 -14.17
N ARG A 230 -15.17 15.94 -15.05
CA ARG A 230 -14.89 15.38 -16.38
C ARG A 230 -14.32 13.97 -16.28
N ILE A 231 -13.36 13.75 -15.38
CA ILE A 231 -12.72 12.44 -15.19
C ILE A 231 -13.74 11.41 -14.71
N TYR A 232 -14.50 11.73 -13.65
CA TYR A 232 -15.48 10.80 -13.07
C TYR A 232 -16.72 10.59 -13.96
N ARG A 233 -17.06 11.52 -14.85
CA ARG A 233 -18.15 11.36 -15.84
C ARG A 233 -17.71 10.66 -17.12
N SER A 234 -16.41 10.40 -17.31
CA SER A 234 -15.94 9.67 -18.48
C SER A 234 -16.51 8.25 -18.52
N PRO A 235 -16.92 7.73 -19.69
CA PRO A 235 -17.33 6.32 -19.82
C PRO A 235 -16.17 5.33 -19.54
N LEU A 236 -14.92 5.81 -19.57
CA LEU A 236 -13.72 5.05 -19.26
C LEU A 236 -13.48 4.89 -17.76
N THR A 237 -14.13 5.72 -16.93
CA THR A 237 -14.02 5.66 -15.47
C THR A 237 -15.19 4.86 -14.91
N LYS A 238 -14.90 3.85 -14.08
CA LYS A 238 -15.93 3.08 -13.37
C LYS A 238 -16.07 3.62 -11.95
N ASN A 239 -17.30 3.98 -11.60
CA ASN A 239 -17.67 4.45 -10.28
C ASN A 239 -18.56 3.43 -9.60
N VAL A 240 -18.59 3.45 -8.26
CA VAL A 240 -19.64 2.77 -7.50
C VAL A 240 -20.99 3.35 -7.93
N LYS A 241 -21.97 2.47 -8.17
CA LYS A 241 -23.32 2.86 -8.59
C LYS A 241 -24.12 3.43 -7.45
#